data_AF-A0A0M8K6V4-F1
#
_entry.id   AF-A0A0M8K6V4-F1
#
_cell.length_a   1.000
_cell.length_b   1.000
_cell.length_c   1.000
_cell.angle_alpha   90.00
_cell.angle_beta   90.00
_cell.angle_gamma   90.00
#
_symmetry.space_group_name_H-M   'P 1'
#
loop_
_entity.id
_entity.type
_entity.pdbx_description
1 polymer ?
#
loop_
_entity_poly.entity_id
_entity_poly.type
_entity_poly.pdbx_seq_one_letter_code
_entity_poly.pdbx_strand_id
1 'polypeptide(L)'
;MQNWSEEQLNIGIAIMAVLTVLALMAIGLIWVQPSMLAPVGLARRPPTPTPRPVATLPPTWTPTATPTQTPTPTATPTETPLPTGTAEAVATETAIAIEGTPTPDLVATLTALPTDTPIPFPTSPPPPPPRTTGGGGGSSAPPVPTPTPMPLYLVINSLGGVRCDEMKFFGYVYNNNGTPRPGVTVRVFNEFGYQQDAVTQADGYWEVYLGPGPAPERAGTWHLVLLEDGQRASDEIAFVMPRDCSGVTVVRVDWQRTLP
;
A
#
# COMPACT_ATOMS: atom_id res chain seq x y z
N MET A 1 -27.51 25.21 63.84
CA MET A 1 -26.05 25.39 63.79
C MET A 1 -25.44 24.06 64.16
N GLN A 2 -24.82 23.37 63.22
CA GLN A 2 -24.31 22.01 63.44
C GLN A 2 -22.92 22.14 64.07
N ASN A 3 -22.81 21.87 65.37
CA ASN A 3 -21.53 21.83 66.05
C ASN A 3 -20.79 20.57 65.59
N TRP A 4 -19.74 20.76 64.80
CA TRP A 4 -18.81 19.69 64.46
C TRP A 4 -18.15 19.20 65.74
N SER A 5 -18.08 17.88 65.95
CA SER A 5 -17.33 17.32 67.08
C SER A 5 -15.85 17.60 66.89
N GLU A 6 -15.10 17.69 68.00
CA GLU A 6 -13.64 17.87 67.97
C GLU A 6 -12.94 16.78 67.14
N GLU A 7 -13.51 15.57 67.10
CA GLU A 7 -13.05 14.48 66.23
C GLU A 7 -13.16 14.82 64.74
N GLN A 8 -14.28 15.41 64.32
CA GLN A 8 -14.47 15.82 62.92
C GLN A 8 -13.54 16.96 62.54
N LEU A 9 -13.25 17.86 63.48
CA LEU A 9 -12.26 18.93 63.27
C LEU A 9 -10.85 18.35 63.09
N ASN A 10 -10.45 17.42 63.95
CA ASN A 10 -9.12 16.79 63.86
C ASN A 10 -8.95 15.97 62.57
N ILE A 11 -9.99 15.23 62.15
CA ILE A 11 -9.99 14.52 60.87
C ILE A 11 -9.88 15.51 59.70
N GLY A 12 -10.61 16.63 59.75
CA GLY A 12 -10.53 17.67 58.73
C GLY A 12 -9.13 18.26 58.60
N ILE A 13 -8.46 18.56 59.71
CA ILE A 13 -7.08 19.07 59.72
C ILE A 13 -6.11 18.04 59.13
N ALA A 14 -6.23 16.76 59.49
CA ALA A 14 -5.38 15.70 58.98
C ALA A 14 -5.51 15.54 57.45
N ILE A 15 -6.73 15.59 56.92
CA ILE A 15 -6.98 15.50 55.46
C ILE A 15 -6.34 16.70 54.74
N MET A 16 -6.53 17.91 55.26
CA MET A 16 -5.95 19.11 54.66
C MET A 16 -4.41 19.09 54.67
N ALA A 17 -3.80 18.54 55.72
CA ALA A 17 -2.35 18.37 55.78
C ALA A 17 -1.83 17.40 54.71
N VAL A 18 -2.50 16.25 54.53
CA VAL A 18 -2.13 15.25 53.50
C VAL A 18 -2.26 15.81 52.10
N LEU A 19 -3.37 16.51 51.80
CA LEU A 19 -3.57 17.14 50.49
C LEU A 19 -2.51 18.19 50.18
N THR A 20 -2.09 18.96 51.20
CA THR A 20 -1.03 19.97 51.04
C THR A 20 0.32 19.32 50.71
N VAL A 21 0.67 18.21 51.38
CA VAL A 21 1.92 17.47 51.10
C VAL A 21 1.90 16.85 49.69
N LEU A 22 0.78 16.28 49.25
CA LEU A 22 0.63 15.74 47.90
C LEU A 22 0.77 16.83 46.82
N ALA A 23 0.16 17.99 47.03
CA ALA A 23 0.27 19.12 46.11
C ALA A 23 1.73 19.59 45.98
N LEU A 24 2.46 19.71 47.10
CA LEU A 24 3.88 20.07 47.09
C LEU A 24 4.76 19.01 46.41
N MET A 25 4.46 17.71 46.59
CA MET A 25 5.17 16.64 45.89
C MET A 25 4.95 16.70 44.37
N ALA A 26 3.71 16.92 43.92
CA ALA A 26 3.40 17.08 42.50
C ALA A 26 4.12 18.30 41.89
N ILE A 27 4.16 19.43 42.61
CA ILE A 27 4.93 20.61 42.21
C ILE A 27 6.43 20.26 42.13
N GLY A 28 6.98 19.56 43.12
CA GLY A 28 8.39 19.12 43.10
C GLY A 28 8.73 18.23 41.90
N LEU A 29 7.86 17.26 41.56
CA LEU A 29 8.04 16.38 40.41
C LEU A 29 8.09 17.14 39.08
N ILE A 30 7.30 18.21 38.94
CA ILE A 30 7.32 19.10 37.78
C ILE A 30 8.71 19.74 37.57
N TRP A 31 9.39 20.12 38.65
CA TRP A 31 10.73 20.73 38.56
C TRP A 31 11.85 19.71 38.31
N VAL A 32 11.72 18.48 38.80
CA VAL A 32 12.73 17.41 38.61
C VAL A 32 12.64 16.79 37.21
N GLN A 33 11.46 16.76 36.59
CA GLN A 33 11.23 16.20 35.26
C GLN A 33 10.55 17.21 34.31
N PRO A 34 11.28 18.26 33.85
CA PRO A 34 10.73 19.26 32.94
C PRO A 34 10.26 18.69 31.60
N SER A 35 10.62 17.45 31.27
CA SER A 35 10.17 16.72 30.08
C SER A 35 8.69 16.32 30.09
N MET A 36 8.03 16.25 31.25
CA MET A 36 6.59 15.95 31.34
C MET A 36 5.70 17.17 31.04
N LEU A 37 6.24 18.39 31.17
CA LEU A 37 5.57 19.64 30.78
C LEU A 37 5.94 20.09 29.35
N ALA A 38 6.75 19.32 28.63
CA ALA A 38 6.93 19.58 27.20
C ALA A 38 5.54 19.43 26.54
N PRO A 39 4.98 20.49 25.95
CA PRO A 39 3.69 20.39 25.28
C PRO A 39 3.81 19.31 24.22
N VAL A 40 3.00 18.25 24.36
CA VAL A 40 2.71 17.33 23.27
C VAL A 40 2.23 18.19 22.11
N GLY A 41 3.06 18.38 21.08
CA GLY A 41 2.58 18.95 19.81
C GLY A 41 3.15 20.29 19.35
N LEU A 42 4.24 20.83 19.92
CA LEU A 42 5.16 21.61 19.08
C LEU A 42 6.21 20.67 18.53
N ALA A 43 5.78 19.83 17.59
CA ALA A 43 6.71 19.23 16.64
C ALA A 43 7.59 20.38 16.14
N ARG A 44 8.86 20.39 16.55
CA ARG A 44 9.86 21.26 15.93
C ARG A 44 9.63 21.09 14.45
N ARG A 45 9.18 22.14 13.76
CA ARG A 45 9.19 22.12 12.31
C ARG A 45 10.59 21.65 11.95
N PRO A 46 10.73 20.55 11.16
CA PRO A 46 12.04 20.17 10.67
C PRO A 46 12.70 21.44 10.13
N PRO A 47 13.98 21.68 10.42
CA PRO A 47 14.66 22.87 9.95
C PRO A 47 14.28 23.06 8.49
N THR A 48 13.72 24.22 8.15
CA THR A 48 13.37 24.54 6.77
C THR A 48 14.61 24.18 5.95
N PRO A 49 14.53 23.19 5.04
CA PRO A 49 15.71 22.70 4.37
C PRO A 49 16.36 23.91 3.70
N THR A 50 17.55 24.29 4.17
CA THR A 50 18.33 25.32 3.51
C THR A 50 18.41 24.90 2.05
N PRO A 51 17.96 25.73 1.09
CA PRO A 51 17.94 25.35 -0.30
C PRO A 51 19.37 24.95 -0.68
N ARG A 52 19.57 23.65 -0.88
CA ARG A 52 20.83 23.13 -1.41
C ARG A 52 20.98 23.79 -2.78
N PRO A 53 22.15 24.33 -3.14
CA PRO A 53 22.35 24.87 -4.48
C PRO A 53 21.91 23.81 -5.47
N VAL A 54 20.82 24.12 -6.19
CA VAL A 54 20.30 23.25 -7.24
C VAL A 54 21.40 23.20 -8.27
N ALA A 55 22.01 22.02 -8.44
CA ALA A 55 22.97 21.81 -9.51
C ALA A 55 22.29 22.24 -10.81
N THR A 56 22.79 23.31 -11.41
CA THR A 56 22.33 23.78 -12.71
C THR A 56 22.66 22.67 -13.69
N LEU A 57 21.65 21.86 -14.02
CA LEU A 57 21.81 20.80 -14.99
C LEU A 57 22.17 21.45 -16.34
N PRO A 58 23.12 20.87 -17.09
CA PRO A 58 23.40 21.31 -18.45
C PRO A 58 22.10 21.29 -19.27
N PRO A 59 21.99 22.13 -20.31
CA PRO A 59 20.76 22.31 -21.08
C PRO A 59 20.15 20.96 -21.43
N THR A 60 18.94 20.72 -20.91
CA THR A 60 18.16 19.52 -21.16
C THR A 60 17.95 19.43 -22.66
N TRP A 61 18.40 18.32 -23.26
CA TRP A 61 18.14 18.01 -24.66
C TRP A 61 16.64 18.18 -24.92
N THR A 62 16.29 19.12 -25.79
CA THR A 62 14.90 19.33 -26.20
C THR A 62 14.45 18.05 -26.89
N PRO A 63 13.43 17.32 -26.39
CA PRO A 63 12.94 16.14 -27.08
C PRO A 63 12.43 16.57 -28.45
N THR A 64 13.11 16.11 -29.50
CA THR A 64 12.64 16.25 -30.87
C THR A 64 11.25 15.64 -30.95
N ALA A 65 10.26 16.41 -31.38
CA ALA A 65 8.88 15.95 -31.51
C ALA A 65 8.84 14.66 -32.34
N THR A 66 8.57 13.54 -31.68
CA THR A 66 8.35 12.26 -32.35
C THR A 66 7.10 12.40 -33.22
N PRO A 67 7.16 12.11 -34.53
CA PRO A 67 6.00 12.22 -35.39
C PRO A 67 4.90 11.30 -34.85
N THR A 68 3.74 11.88 -34.57
CA THR A 68 2.54 11.15 -34.18
C THR A 68 2.17 10.23 -35.34
N GLN A 69 2.27 8.91 -35.13
CA GLN A 69 1.83 7.96 -36.13
C GLN A 69 0.31 8.05 -36.25
N THR A 70 -0.16 8.41 -37.45
CA THR A 70 -1.56 8.38 -37.83
C THR A 70 -2.10 6.97 -37.57
N PRO A 71 -3.22 6.80 -36.84
CA PRO A 71 -3.75 5.48 -36.53
C PRO A 71 -4.11 4.75 -37.84
N THR A 72 -3.50 3.58 -38.03
CA THR A 72 -3.86 2.64 -39.09
C THR A 72 -5.30 2.17 -38.86
N PRO A 73 -6.18 2.17 -39.88
CA PRO A 73 -7.56 1.71 -39.71
C PRO A 73 -7.58 0.25 -39.23
N THR A 74 -8.24 0.03 -38.10
CA THR A 74 -8.47 -1.30 -37.53
C THR A 74 -9.44 -2.06 -38.42
N ALA A 75 -9.06 -3.27 -38.85
CA ALA A 75 -9.94 -4.14 -39.61
C ALA A 75 -11.15 -4.54 -38.76
N THR A 76 -12.36 -4.41 -39.33
CA THR A 76 -13.60 -4.85 -38.72
C THR A 76 -13.55 -6.37 -38.49
N PRO A 77 -13.82 -6.86 -37.27
CA PRO A 77 -13.83 -8.30 -37.00
C PRO A 77 -14.96 -8.98 -37.77
N THR A 78 -14.64 -10.08 -38.45
CA THR A 78 -15.62 -10.99 -39.05
C THR A 78 -16.25 -11.83 -37.94
N GLU A 79 -17.57 -11.80 -37.81
CA GLU A 79 -18.28 -12.59 -36.81
C GLU A 79 -18.00 -14.10 -37.00
N THR A 80 -17.54 -14.73 -35.94
CA THR A 80 -17.32 -16.19 -35.87
C THR A 80 -18.62 -16.84 -35.42
N PRO A 81 -19.11 -17.91 -36.08
CA PRO A 81 -20.39 -18.52 -35.74
C PRO A 81 -20.40 -19.08 -34.31
N LEU A 82 -21.50 -18.82 -33.61
CA LEU A 82 -21.77 -19.24 -32.24
C LEU A 82 -21.93 -20.77 -32.16
N PRO A 83 -21.17 -21.50 -31.33
CA PRO A 83 -21.42 -22.92 -31.11
C PRO A 83 -22.67 -23.12 -30.25
N THR A 84 -23.65 -23.87 -30.77
CA THR A 84 -24.81 -24.35 -30.04
C THR A 84 -24.39 -25.48 -29.09
N GLY A 85 -24.26 -25.17 -27.81
CA GLY A 85 -24.01 -26.16 -26.75
C GLY A 85 -25.15 -26.19 -25.74
N THR A 86 -26.01 -27.20 -25.85
CA THR A 86 -26.97 -27.59 -24.81
C THR A 86 -26.24 -28.46 -23.79
N ALA A 87 -26.18 -28.02 -22.53
CA ALA A 87 -25.85 -28.89 -21.41
C ALA A 87 -26.88 -28.68 -20.30
N GLU A 88 -27.75 -29.67 -20.15
CA GLU A 88 -28.73 -29.81 -19.08
C GLU A 88 -28.02 -30.45 -17.87
N ALA A 89 -27.79 -29.67 -16.82
CA ALA A 89 -27.29 -30.18 -15.54
C ALA A 89 -28.45 -30.33 -14.56
N VAL A 90 -28.83 -31.59 -14.29
CA VAL A 90 -29.76 -31.96 -13.23
C VAL A 90 -28.97 -32.04 -11.92
N ALA A 91 -29.20 -31.09 -11.02
CA ALA A 91 -28.68 -31.14 -9.65
C ALA A 91 -29.72 -31.84 -8.74
N THR A 92 -29.34 -32.99 -8.19
CA THR A 92 -30.08 -33.67 -7.12
C THR A 92 -29.51 -33.21 -5.78
N GLU A 93 -30.22 -32.36 -5.05
CA GLU A 93 -29.92 -32.06 -3.65
C GLU A 93 -30.54 -33.12 -2.73
N THR A 94 -29.70 -33.84 -1.98
CA THR A 94 -30.11 -34.67 -0.85
C THR A 94 -29.79 -33.92 0.44
N ALA A 95 -30.80 -33.37 1.09
CA ALA A 95 -30.66 -32.79 2.43
C ALA A 95 -30.74 -33.90 3.49
N ILE A 96 -29.69 -34.04 4.30
CA ILE A 96 -29.70 -34.87 5.52
C ILE A 96 -29.84 -33.91 6.71
N ALA A 97 -30.98 -33.96 7.39
CA ALA A 97 -31.17 -33.29 8.68
C ALA A 97 -30.52 -34.12 9.79
N ILE A 98 -29.52 -33.56 10.47
CA ILE A 98 -28.98 -34.13 11.72
C ILE A 98 -29.28 -33.14 12.84
N GLU A 99 -30.30 -33.45 13.64
CA GLU A 99 -30.50 -32.85 14.96
C GLU A 99 -29.49 -33.46 15.92
N GLY A 100 -28.58 -32.63 16.46
CA GLY A 100 -27.76 -33.03 17.61
C GLY A 100 -26.43 -32.31 17.73
N THR A 101 -26.38 -31.34 18.65
CA THR A 101 -25.18 -30.86 19.39
C THR A 101 -24.19 -29.94 18.64
N PRO A 102 -24.06 -28.66 19.02
CA PRO A 102 -23.14 -27.74 18.36
C PRO A 102 -21.70 -27.95 18.84
N THR A 103 -20.87 -28.57 18.00
CA THR A 103 -19.41 -28.39 18.01
C THR A 103 -19.07 -27.67 16.71
N PRO A 104 -18.41 -26.50 16.70
CA PRO A 104 -18.06 -25.85 15.45
C PRO A 104 -16.88 -26.58 14.80
N ASP A 105 -17.18 -27.59 13.98
CA ASP A 105 -16.21 -28.16 13.04
C ASP A 105 -16.15 -27.25 11.81
N LEU A 106 -14.95 -26.74 11.53
CA LEU A 106 -14.64 -25.95 10.34
C LEU A 106 -14.71 -26.85 9.11
N VAL A 107 -15.88 -26.88 8.47
CA VAL A 107 -16.06 -27.50 7.15
C VAL A 107 -15.42 -26.58 6.11
N ALA A 108 -14.22 -26.96 5.64
CA ALA A 108 -13.58 -26.32 4.50
C ALA A 108 -14.39 -26.62 3.23
N THR A 109 -15.17 -25.64 2.77
CA THR A 109 -15.81 -25.69 1.45
C THR A 109 -14.73 -25.46 0.38
N LEU A 110 -14.33 -26.53 -0.31
CA LEU A 110 -13.52 -26.43 -1.52
C LEU A 110 -14.39 -25.82 -2.63
N THR A 111 -14.20 -24.54 -2.88
CA THR A 111 -14.75 -23.86 -4.07
C THR A 111 -14.14 -24.51 -5.31
N ALA A 112 -14.99 -25.02 -6.21
CA ALA A 112 -14.55 -25.64 -7.45
C ALA A 112 -13.67 -24.67 -8.26
N LEU A 113 -12.51 -25.18 -8.69
CA LEU A 113 -11.59 -24.48 -9.57
C LEU A 113 -12.32 -24.19 -10.90
N PRO A 114 -12.28 -22.95 -11.43
CA PRO A 114 -12.94 -22.64 -12.70
C PRO A 114 -12.40 -23.55 -13.80
N THR A 115 -13.32 -24.23 -14.50
CA THR A 115 -13.01 -25.03 -15.68
C THR A 115 -12.26 -24.19 -16.69
N ASP A 116 -11.10 -24.71 -17.10
CA ASP A 116 -10.19 -24.16 -18.09
C ASP A 116 -10.98 -23.74 -19.34
N THR A 117 -11.19 -22.43 -19.50
CA THR A 117 -11.80 -21.89 -20.71
C THR A 117 -10.72 -21.95 -21.78
N PRO A 118 -10.92 -22.68 -22.90
CA PRO A 118 -9.90 -22.81 -23.92
C PRO A 118 -9.50 -21.43 -24.43
N ILE A 119 -8.25 -21.04 -24.19
CA ILE A 119 -7.69 -19.80 -24.70
C ILE A 119 -7.68 -19.91 -26.23
N PRO A 120 -8.36 -19.00 -26.96
CA PRO A 120 -8.33 -19.03 -28.42
C PRO A 120 -6.88 -18.90 -28.88
N PHE A 121 -6.43 -19.85 -29.70
CA PHE A 121 -5.13 -19.79 -30.34
C PHE A 121 -4.99 -18.47 -31.10
N PRO A 122 -3.90 -17.70 -30.91
CA PRO A 122 -3.69 -16.47 -31.65
C PRO A 122 -3.60 -16.81 -33.14
N THR A 123 -4.55 -16.29 -33.91
CA THR A 123 -4.54 -16.39 -35.36
C THR A 123 -3.33 -15.62 -35.89
N SER A 124 -2.57 -16.23 -36.79
CA SER A 124 -1.39 -15.62 -37.40
C SER A 124 -1.73 -14.22 -37.93
N PRO A 125 -0.90 -13.20 -37.68
CA PRO A 125 -1.16 -11.86 -38.19
C PRO A 125 -1.24 -11.88 -39.72
N PRO A 126 -2.15 -11.10 -40.33
CA PRO A 126 -2.29 -11.06 -41.77
C PRO A 126 -0.99 -10.61 -42.44
N PRO A 127 -0.70 -11.10 -43.66
CA PRO A 127 0.49 -10.70 -44.40
C PRO A 127 0.50 -9.18 -44.60
N PRO A 128 1.65 -8.52 -44.43
CA PRO A 128 1.73 -7.06 -44.55
C PRO A 128 1.32 -6.61 -45.96
N PRO A 129 0.62 -5.45 -46.07
CA PRO A 129 0.21 -4.92 -47.36
C PRO A 129 1.43 -4.62 -48.26
N PRO A 130 1.28 -4.73 -49.59
CA PRO A 130 2.35 -4.48 -50.54
C PRO A 130 2.88 -3.05 -50.38
N ARG A 131 4.17 -2.95 -50.04
CA ARG A 131 4.88 -1.70 -49.78
C ARG A 131 4.94 -0.87 -51.07
N THR A 132 4.27 0.28 -51.08
CA THR A 132 4.36 1.24 -52.18
C THR A 132 5.73 1.90 -52.15
N THR A 133 6.53 1.64 -53.17
CA THR A 133 7.90 2.14 -53.33
C THR A 133 7.88 3.63 -53.72
N GLY A 134 7.69 4.51 -52.73
CA GLY A 134 7.88 5.96 -52.85
C GLY A 134 9.22 6.36 -52.23
N GLY A 135 10.16 6.77 -53.08
CA GLY A 135 11.53 7.13 -52.68
C GLY A 135 11.65 8.47 -51.96
N GLY A 136 12.77 8.61 -51.23
CA GLY A 136 13.28 9.89 -50.74
C GLY A 136 13.02 10.16 -49.26
N GLY A 137 13.79 9.54 -48.36
CA GLY A 137 13.79 9.90 -46.95
C GLY A 137 14.90 9.16 -46.22
N GLY A 138 15.89 9.89 -45.72
CA GLY A 138 17.05 9.35 -45.04
C GLY A 138 16.64 8.32 -43.99
N SER A 139 17.16 7.10 -44.15
CA SER A 139 16.92 5.99 -43.23
C SER A 139 17.61 6.30 -41.89
N SER A 140 16.93 7.07 -41.04
CA SER A 140 17.21 7.04 -39.61
C SER A 140 16.85 5.63 -39.16
N ALA A 141 17.86 4.88 -38.72
CA ALA A 141 17.62 3.58 -38.10
C ALA A 141 16.53 3.75 -37.01
N PRO A 142 15.58 2.80 -36.88
CA PRO A 142 14.64 2.81 -35.78
C PRO A 142 15.44 2.97 -34.47
N PRO A 143 15.02 3.84 -33.54
CA PRO A 143 15.70 3.96 -32.26
C PRO A 143 15.76 2.57 -31.63
N VAL A 144 16.98 2.09 -31.34
CA VAL A 144 17.16 0.85 -30.60
C VAL A 144 16.49 1.05 -29.24
N PRO A 145 15.54 0.19 -28.84
CA PRO A 145 14.93 0.33 -27.53
C PRO A 145 16.03 0.32 -26.48
N THR A 146 16.13 1.40 -25.71
CA THR A 146 17.04 1.43 -24.56
C THR A 146 16.53 0.39 -23.58
N PRO A 147 17.36 -0.57 -23.14
CA PRO A 147 16.92 -1.57 -22.18
C PRO A 147 16.39 -0.85 -20.94
N THR A 148 15.13 -1.12 -20.59
CA THR A 148 14.55 -0.63 -19.34
C THR A 148 15.39 -1.20 -18.20
N PRO A 149 16.00 -0.37 -17.34
CA PRO A 149 16.78 -0.87 -16.23
C PRO A 149 15.90 -1.78 -15.36
N MET A 150 16.40 -2.96 -15.01
CA MET A 150 15.69 -3.86 -14.11
C MET A 150 15.48 -3.17 -12.75
N PRO A 151 14.32 -3.37 -12.09
CA PRO A 151 14.09 -2.83 -10.77
C PRO A 151 15.08 -3.46 -9.78
N LEU A 152 15.59 -2.64 -8.87
CA LEU A 152 16.55 -3.04 -7.84
C LEU A 152 15.90 -3.92 -6.76
N TYR A 153 14.57 -3.87 -6.64
CA TYR A 153 13.79 -4.70 -5.71
C TYR A 153 12.61 -5.36 -6.43
N LEU A 154 12.37 -6.64 -6.12
CA LEU A 154 11.20 -7.41 -6.55
C LEU A 154 10.29 -7.69 -5.36
N VAL A 155 8.98 -7.72 -5.60
CA VAL A 155 8.01 -8.20 -4.62
C VAL A 155 8.14 -9.72 -4.53
N ILE A 156 8.38 -10.24 -3.32
CA ILE A 156 8.48 -11.69 -3.07
C ILE A 156 7.25 -12.26 -2.38
N ASN A 157 6.45 -11.40 -1.74
CA ASN A 157 5.23 -11.81 -1.07
C ASN A 157 4.24 -10.64 -1.01
N SER A 158 2.97 -10.91 -1.26
CA SER A 158 1.89 -9.94 -1.09
C SER A 158 0.66 -10.65 -0.52
N LEU A 159 0.23 -10.25 0.68
CA LEU A 159 -0.91 -10.86 1.36
C LEU A 159 -1.91 -9.77 1.75
N GLY A 160 -3.17 -9.94 1.36
CA GLY A 160 -4.28 -9.08 1.78
C GLY A 160 -5.10 -9.75 2.88
N GLY A 161 -5.54 -8.95 3.85
CA GLY A 161 -6.47 -9.34 4.90
C GLY A 161 -7.60 -8.34 5.06
N VAL A 162 -8.75 -8.82 5.55
CA VAL A 162 -9.91 -7.99 5.89
C VAL A 162 -9.90 -7.75 7.39
N ARG A 163 -9.79 -6.47 7.78
CA ARG A 163 -9.88 -5.99 9.16
C ARG A 163 -10.69 -4.70 9.19
N CYS A 164 -11.88 -4.73 9.78
CA CYS A 164 -12.77 -3.56 9.79
C CYS A 164 -12.34 -2.47 10.78
N ASP A 165 -11.42 -2.81 11.69
CA ASP A 165 -10.92 -1.94 12.75
C ASP A 165 -9.68 -1.13 12.33
N GLU A 166 -8.98 -1.52 11.27
CA GLU A 166 -7.76 -0.84 10.81
C GLU A 166 -7.57 -0.88 9.29
N MET A 167 -6.94 0.17 8.78
CA MET A 167 -6.36 0.19 7.44
C MET A 167 -4.86 0.43 7.52
N LYS A 168 -4.06 -0.46 6.94
CA LYS A 168 -2.59 -0.29 6.92
C LYS A 168 -1.89 -1.09 5.83
N PHE A 169 -0.69 -0.63 5.53
CA PHE A 169 0.30 -1.35 4.74
C PHE A 169 1.49 -1.70 5.63
N PHE A 170 2.04 -2.90 5.52
CA PHE A 170 3.22 -3.30 6.28
C PHE A 170 4.01 -4.39 5.56
N GLY A 171 5.18 -4.74 6.06
CA GLY A 171 5.92 -5.91 5.60
C GLY A 171 7.41 -5.79 5.88
N TYR A 172 8.21 -6.49 5.08
CA TYR A 172 9.66 -6.55 5.25
C TYR A 172 10.41 -6.25 3.94
N VAL A 173 11.59 -5.63 4.06
CA VAL A 173 12.52 -5.48 2.94
C VAL A 173 13.78 -6.27 3.24
N TYR A 174 14.20 -7.10 2.28
CA TYR A 174 15.37 -7.96 2.38
C TYR A 174 16.44 -7.59 1.34
N ASN A 175 17.70 -7.82 1.69
CA ASN A 175 18.80 -7.88 0.74
C ASN A 175 18.68 -9.15 -0.13
N ASN A 176 19.49 -9.23 -1.19
CA ASN A 176 19.48 -10.40 -2.07
C ASN A 176 19.80 -11.74 -1.36
N ASN A 177 20.59 -11.70 -0.28
CA ASN A 177 20.90 -12.88 0.54
C ASN A 177 19.81 -13.23 1.58
N GLY A 178 18.66 -12.54 1.56
CA GLY A 178 17.56 -12.74 2.50
C GLY A 178 17.75 -12.07 3.87
N THR A 179 18.86 -11.35 4.11
CA THR A 179 19.01 -10.61 5.38
C THR A 179 18.19 -9.32 5.35
N PRO A 180 17.64 -8.86 6.49
CA PRO A 180 16.87 -7.63 6.52
C PRO A 180 17.63 -6.40 6.02
N ARG A 181 16.92 -5.48 5.37
CA ARG A 181 17.45 -4.25 4.78
C ARG A 181 16.88 -3.02 5.51
N PRO A 182 17.60 -2.44 6.48
CA PRO A 182 17.20 -1.18 7.13
C PRO A 182 17.44 0.03 6.23
N GLY A 183 16.76 1.14 6.53
CA GLY A 183 17.01 2.45 5.93
C GLY A 183 16.43 2.68 4.53
N VAL A 184 15.66 1.73 4.00
CA VAL A 184 14.93 1.89 2.73
C VAL A 184 13.62 2.61 3.01
N THR A 185 13.24 3.57 2.16
CA THR A 185 11.97 4.28 2.31
C THR A 185 10.90 3.60 1.47
N VAL A 186 9.79 3.23 2.09
CA VAL A 186 8.58 2.76 1.43
C VAL A 186 7.62 3.95 1.34
N ARG A 187 7.23 4.33 0.13
CA ARG A 187 6.25 5.37 -0.11
C ARG A 187 4.92 4.75 -0.48
N VAL A 188 3.88 5.16 0.24
CA VAL A 188 2.49 4.74 0.04
C VAL A 188 1.69 5.97 -0.34
N PHE A 189 0.97 5.92 -1.46
CA PHE A 189 0.18 7.06 -1.94
C PHE A 189 -1.09 6.60 -2.67
N ASN A 190 -2.03 7.49 -2.90
CA ASN A 190 -3.23 7.19 -3.68
C ASN A 190 -3.55 8.30 -4.70
N GLU A 191 -4.53 8.01 -5.55
CA GLU A 191 -5.05 8.93 -6.58
C GLU A 191 -5.70 10.21 -6.02
N PHE A 192 -6.00 10.27 -4.72
CA PHE A 192 -6.59 11.43 -4.04
C PHE A 192 -5.54 12.36 -3.41
N GLY A 193 -4.25 12.08 -3.62
CA GLY A 193 -3.15 12.90 -3.12
C GLY A 193 -2.74 12.60 -1.68
N TYR A 194 -3.24 11.52 -1.07
CA TYR A 194 -2.66 11.02 0.16
C TYR A 194 -1.29 10.46 -0.12
N GLN A 195 -0.32 10.75 0.74
CA GLN A 195 1.02 10.20 0.68
C GLN A 195 1.59 10.07 2.10
N GLN A 196 2.21 8.94 2.37
CA GLN A 196 2.94 8.69 3.60
C GLN A 196 4.18 7.83 3.30
N ASP A 197 5.28 8.17 3.96
CA ASP A 197 6.55 7.46 3.82
C ASP A 197 6.86 6.73 5.14
N ALA A 198 7.39 5.51 5.05
CA ALA A 198 7.93 4.75 6.17
C ALA A 198 9.37 4.34 5.87
N VAL A 199 10.24 4.35 6.87
CA VAL A 199 11.63 3.89 6.74
C VAL A 199 11.74 2.50 7.39
N THR A 200 12.36 1.56 6.69
CA THR A 200 12.55 0.20 7.21
C THR A 200 13.46 0.19 8.43
N GLN A 201 13.03 -0.53 9.46
CA GLN A 201 13.73 -0.67 10.74
C GLN A 201 14.90 -1.65 10.64
N ALA A 202 15.62 -1.87 11.75
CA ALA A 202 16.80 -2.74 11.81
C ALA A 202 16.53 -4.19 11.35
N ASP A 203 15.32 -4.68 11.60
CA ASP A 203 14.81 -5.99 11.18
C ASP A 203 14.15 -5.98 9.80
N GLY A 204 14.28 -4.88 9.06
CA GLY A 204 13.69 -4.69 7.73
C GLY A 204 12.19 -4.40 7.74
N TYR A 205 11.56 -4.36 8.91
CA TYR A 205 10.12 -4.11 9.05
C TYR A 205 9.78 -2.67 8.70
N TRP A 206 8.63 -2.48 8.06
CA TRP A 206 8.03 -1.17 7.81
C TRP A 206 6.51 -1.24 7.99
N GLU A 207 5.91 -0.11 8.36
CA GLU A 207 4.46 0.02 8.50
C GLU A 207 4.02 1.45 8.17
N VAL A 208 2.89 1.55 7.47
CA VAL A 208 2.15 2.78 7.21
C VAL A 208 0.71 2.57 7.69
N TYR A 209 0.37 3.16 8.84
CA TYR A 209 -0.97 3.13 9.40
C TYR A 209 -1.81 4.29 8.84
N LEU A 210 -2.88 3.95 8.12
CA LEU A 210 -3.74 4.94 7.46
C LEU A 210 -4.88 5.43 8.36
N GLY A 211 -5.26 4.64 9.35
CA GLY A 211 -6.29 5.01 10.34
C GLY A 211 -7.21 3.87 10.74
N PRO A 212 -8.21 4.17 11.59
CA PRO A 212 -9.17 3.20 12.07
C PRO A 212 -10.20 2.90 10.98
N GLY A 213 -10.29 1.63 10.58
CA GLY A 213 -11.27 1.11 9.64
C GLY A 213 -11.36 1.77 8.26
N PRO A 214 -12.14 1.17 7.35
CA PRO A 214 -12.44 1.73 6.04
C PRO A 214 -13.13 3.10 6.18
N ALA A 215 -12.59 4.10 5.50
CA ALA A 215 -13.18 5.43 5.42
C ALA A 215 -13.27 5.87 3.95
N PRO A 216 -14.34 6.58 3.53
CA PRO A 216 -14.53 6.99 2.15
C PRO A 216 -13.36 7.77 1.56
N GLU A 217 -12.70 8.60 2.38
CA GLU A 217 -11.55 9.41 2.01
C GLU A 217 -10.24 8.62 1.88
N ARG A 218 -10.19 7.39 2.41
CA ARG A 218 -9.04 6.47 2.34
C ARG A 218 -9.27 5.29 1.39
N ALA A 219 -10.44 5.20 0.76
CA ALA A 219 -10.70 4.23 -0.27
C ALA A 219 -10.00 4.62 -1.59
N GLY A 220 -9.87 3.67 -2.51
CA GLY A 220 -9.32 3.90 -3.85
C GLY A 220 -8.13 3.01 -4.17
N THR A 221 -7.44 3.36 -5.25
CA THR A 221 -6.20 2.68 -5.65
C THR A 221 -5.02 3.24 -4.87
N TRP A 222 -4.41 2.39 -4.07
CA TRP A 222 -3.19 2.69 -3.32
C TRP A 222 -1.98 2.12 -4.03
N HIS A 223 -0.97 2.97 -4.20
CA HIS A 223 0.26 2.70 -4.90
C HIS A 223 1.41 2.64 -3.89
N LEU A 224 2.31 1.67 -4.08
CA LEU A 224 3.49 1.49 -3.25
C LEU A 224 4.73 1.47 -4.11
N VAL A 225 5.80 2.11 -3.61
CA VAL A 225 7.10 2.13 -4.25
C VAL A 225 8.23 2.19 -3.21
N LEU A 226 9.33 1.48 -3.45
CA LEU A 226 10.55 1.62 -2.67
C LEU A 226 11.44 2.73 -3.24
N LEU A 227 12.01 3.50 -2.32
CA LEU A 227 13.00 4.53 -2.60
C LEU A 227 14.30 4.18 -1.86
N GLU A 228 15.39 4.09 -2.60
CA GLU A 228 16.76 3.96 -2.05
C GLU A 228 17.53 5.22 -2.43
N ASP A 229 18.11 5.90 -1.44
CA ASP A 229 18.77 7.20 -1.61
C ASP A 229 17.90 8.28 -2.29
N GLY A 230 16.58 8.19 -2.07
CA GLY A 230 15.59 9.11 -2.65
C GLY A 230 15.23 8.84 -4.12
N GLN A 231 15.82 7.80 -4.74
CA GLN A 231 15.51 7.36 -6.10
C GLN A 231 14.58 6.15 -6.08
N ARG A 232 13.69 6.06 -7.08
CA ARG A 232 12.82 4.90 -7.26
C ARG A 232 13.67 3.64 -7.47
N ALA A 233 13.50 2.65 -6.60
CA ALA A 233 14.28 1.43 -6.57
C ALA A 233 13.46 0.16 -6.87
N SER A 234 12.14 0.25 -6.87
CA SER A 234 11.24 -0.84 -7.27
C SER A 234 10.30 -0.40 -8.40
N ASP A 235 9.65 -1.38 -9.01
CA ASP A 235 8.40 -1.14 -9.72
C ASP A 235 7.33 -0.63 -8.75
N GLU A 236 6.32 0.02 -9.31
CA GLU A 236 5.13 0.45 -8.59
C GLU A 236 4.10 -0.67 -8.59
N ILE A 237 3.54 -0.95 -7.42
CA ILE A 237 2.44 -1.91 -7.26
C ILE A 237 1.21 -1.20 -6.74
N ALA A 238 0.04 -1.71 -7.08
CA ALA A 238 -1.23 -1.11 -6.75
C ALA A 238 -2.18 -2.11 -6.06
N PHE A 239 -2.93 -1.61 -5.07
CA PHE A 239 -3.98 -2.35 -4.38
C PHE A 239 -5.25 -1.49 -4.32
N VAL A 240 -6.40 -2.11 -4.56
CA VAL A 240 -7.69 -1.43 -4.41
C VAL A 240 -8.18 -1.64 -2.98
N MET A 241 -8.36 -0.55 -2.23
CA MET A 241 -8.99 -0.58 -0.91
C MET A 241 -10.44 -0.09 -1.00
N PRO A 242 -11.43 -0.89 -0.56
CA PRO A 242 -12.83 -0.51 -0.65
C PRO A 242 -13.22 0.58 0.36
N ARG A 243 -14.39 1.19 0.13
CA ARG A 243 -15.00 2.19 1.03
C ARG A 243 -15.60 1.62 2.30
N ASP A 244 -15.82 0.30 2.31
CA ASP A 244 -16.43 -0.46 3.38
C ASP A 244 -15.53 -1.66 3.74
N CYS A 245 -16.00 -2.54 4.62
CA CYS A 245 -15.23 -3.72 5.02
C CYS A 245 -15.44 -4.93 4.08
N SER A 246 -15.82 -4.73 2.82
CA SER A 246 -16.09 -5.83 1.87
C SER A 246 -14.83 -6.44 1.25
N GLY A 247 -13.66 -5.86 1.48
CA GLY A 247 -12.42 -6.29 0.83
C GLY A 247 -11.18 -5.97 1.66
N VAL A 248 -10.02 -6.01 1.00
CA VAL A 248 -8.72 -5.92 1.66
C VAL A 248 -8.52 -4.53 2.26
N THR A 249 -8.35 -4.47 3.59
CA THR A 249 -8.05 -3.24 4.33
C THR A 249 -6.65 -3.25 4.92
N VAL A 250 -6.03 -4.43 5.02
CA VAL A 250 -4.69 -4.63 5.56
C VAL A 250 -3.87 -5.39 4.53
N VAL A 251 -2.76 -4.80 4.08
CA VAL A 251 -1.90 -5.40 3.05
C VAL A 251 -0.49 -5.57 3.60
N ARG A 252 0.01 -6.79 3.51
CA ARG A 252 1.42 -7.11 3.70
C ARG A 252 2.13 -7.15 2.36
N VAL A 253 3.26 -6.46 2.22
CA VAL A 253 4.13 -6.56 1.05
C VAL A 253 5.57 -6.74 1.50
N ASP A 254 6.19 -7.84 1.06
CA ASP A 254 7.60 -8.09 1.30
C ASP A 254 8.39 -7.93 -0.02
N TRP A 255 9.53 -7.23 0.04
CA TRP A 255 10.43 -7.03 -1.09
C TRP A 255 11.79 -7.69 -0.86
N GLN A 256 12.43 -8.11 -1.94
CA GLN A 256 13.81 -8.57 -1.94
C GLN A 256 14.61 -7.83 -3.00
N ARG A 257 15.79 -7.35 -2.62
CA ARG A 257 16.74 -6.72 -3.54
C ARG A 257 17.22 -7.72 -4.58
N THR A 258 17.24 -7.36 -5.85
CA THR A 258 17.84 -8.14 -6.92
C THR A 258 19.37 -8.02 -6.89
N LEU A 259 20.08 -9.04 -7.40
CA LEU A 259 21.52 -8.94 -7.59
C LEU A 259 21.83 -7.74 -8.51
N PRO A 260 22.82 -6.89 -8.16
CA PRO A 260 23.32 -5.87 -9.06
C PRO A 260 23.98 -6.49 -10.32
#